data_AF-A0A7W2TCB0-F1
#
_entry.id   AF-A0A7W2TCB0-F1
#
_cell.length_a   1.000
_cell.length_b   1.000
_cell.length_c   1.000
_cell.angle_alpha   90.00
_cell.angle_beta   90.00
_cell.angle_gamma   90.00
#
_symmetry.space_group_name_H-M   'P 1'
#
loop_
_entity.id
_entity.type
_entity.pdbx_description
1 polymer ?
#
loop_
_entity_poly.entity_id
_entity_poly.type
_entity_poly.pdbx_seq_one_letter_code
_entity_poly.pdbx_strand_id
1 'polypeptide(L)'
;MLLKLFQLQNRPINSLLNNYKKTLLLLPIFLGIQACGGGGGSDNTTPTAPKSYAFSLTSTLTNKCGEKLPFVDAELFIQNNDWSVVTKLQPNADGLFSFLSDNELINYTLVAKTQQEGKVEGLDFVSFHQVKATTPAIYQAEHISKVVDANCECITRNVEVSHTPISDITQVTSSATFTSTEAIDSQRTDFINVEACRVIDGAWPLHSFSLVGTGNNSNVLGAAGFIDDFSQTVVNSDNQAVWQLSAFAAIEQIGLNKNHQPFTTQQLFLGQAHFATKVLEDDNSVDLFNSHLYVSETVYQSNAEVILSETDSAFGQIKISSQHQVISSAFNTSFALAATTKKPDVDDIYFSEIKSDWSYNYSNVANYPLAIITVNYQAYHPEKNTPMPAKWTSYGRITGQLPVTMALSGYDSIINDDTLVLGTSTDLVQSEDTDKYENYLLYYQNKNNNSFANNVKNYHISIKK
;
A
#
# COMPACT_ATOMS: atom_id res chain seq x y z
N MET A 1 52.05 24.18 35.86
CA MET A 1 51.04 24.98 36.59
C MET A 1 49.71 24.70 35.89
N LEU A 2 48.92 23.72 36.33
CA LEU A 2 47.82 23.87 37.30
C LEU A 2 46.91 25.08 36.95
N LEU A 3 45.58 25.03 36.88
CA LEU A 3 44.53 24.02 37.08
C LEU A 3 43.18 24.78 36.92
N LYS A 4 42.16 24.20 36.23
CA LYS A 4 40.68 24.42 36.37
C LYS A 4 40.12 25.86 36.13
N LEU A 5 38.86 26.14 35.76
CA LEU A 5 37.54 25.46 35.82
C LEU A 5 36.75 25.80 34.53
N PHE A 6 36.07 24.84 33.87
CA PHE A 6 34.65 24.49 34.06
C PHE A 6 33.67 25.69 34.18
N GLN A 7 33.00 26.01 33.07
CA GLN A 7 31.60 26.46 33.11
C GLN A 7 30.77 25.60 32.14
N LEU A 8 30.04 24.66 32.75
CA LEU A 8 28.85 24.04 32.20
C LEU A 8 27.79 25.15 32.04
N GLN A 9 27.39 25.42 30.81
CA GLN A 9 26.17 26.19 30.55
C GLN A 9 25.05 25.21 30.21
N ASN A 10 24.22 24.97 31.23
CA ASN A 10 22.93 24.30 31.17
C ASN A 10 22.11 24.79 29.98
N ARG A 11 21.86 23.93 28.98
CA ARG A 11 20.65 24.01 28.18
C ARG A 11 19.57 23.18 28.90
N PRO A 12 18.40 23.76 29.22
CA PRO A 12 17.35 23.01 29.89
C PRO A 12 16.78 21.97 28.92
N ILE A 13 16.94 20.70 29.30
CA ILE A 13 16.15 19.56 28.81
C ILE A 13 14.78 19.70 29.47
N ASN A 14 13.82 20.24 28.72
CA ASN A 14 12.36 20.23 28.93
C ASN A 14 11.80 20.81 27.61
N SER A 15 10.96 20.18 26.80
CA SER A 15 10.00 19.10 27.01
C SER A 15 9.79 18.36 25.68
N LEU A 16 10.34 17.15 25.55
CA LEU A 16 9.88 16.15 24.59
C LEU A 16 8.79 15.34 25.27
N LEU A 17 7.61 15.94 25.42
CA LEU A 17 6.39 15.29 25.88
C LEU A 17 5.22 16.22 25.56
N ASN A 18 4.16 15.64 25.01
CA ASN A 18 2.93 16.26 24.49
C ASN A 18 3.04 16.91 23.11
N ASN A 19 2.76 16.10 22.09
CA ASN A 19 1.77 16.45 21.06
C ASN A 19 1.23 15.18 20.40
N TYR A 20 0.67 14.27 21.20
CA TYR A 20 -0.37 13.38 20.70
C TYR A 20 -1.65 14.22 20.57
N LYS A 21 -1.87 14.82 19.40
CA LYS A 21 -3.20 15.30 19.04
C LYS A 21 -4.10 14.08 19.02
N LYS A 22 -5.00 14.03 20.01
CA LYS A 22 -6.11 13.09 20.06
C LYS A 22 -6.87 13.17 18.75
N THR A 23 -6.68 12.17 17.90
CA THR A 23 -7.70 11.78 16.93
C THR A 23 -8.96 11.54 17.74
N LEU A 24 -9.95 12.42 17.58
CA LEU A 24 -11.24 12.28 18.23
C LEU A 24 -11.92 11.07 17.56
N LEU A 25 -11.60 9.87 18.02
CA LEU A 25 -12.37 8.67 17.78
C LEU A 25 -13.76 8.95 18.38
N LEU A 26 -14.71 9.31 17.51
CA LEU A 26 -16.13 9.25 17.82
C LEU A 26 -16.47 7.79 18.09
N LEU A 27 -16.35 7.38 19.36
CA LEU A 27 -16.93 6.13 19.84
C LEU A 27 -18.44 6.21 19.59
N PRO A 28 -19.05 5.28 18.84
CA PRO A 28 -20.50 5.15 18.89
C PRO A 28 -20.86 4.61 20.28
N ILE A 29 -21.49 5.46 21.10
CA ILE A 29 -22.06 5.06 22.39
C ILE A 29 -23.27 4.18 22.09
N PHE A 30 -23.05 2.86 21.98
CA PHE A 30 -24.13 1.89 22.03
C PHE A 30 -24.36 1.48 23.48
N LEU A 31 -25.53 1.85 24.00
CA LEU A 31 -26.05 1.42 25.29
C LEU A 31 -26.18 -0.11 25.31
N GLY A 32 -25.22 -0.78 25.96
CA GLY A 32 -25.30 -2.19 26.27
C GLY A 32 -26.33 -2.43 27.37
N ILE A 33 -27.43 -3.11 27.04
CA ILE A 33 -28.34 -3.66 28.04
C ILE A 33 -27.62 -4.87 28.65
N GLN A 34 -27.17 -4.73 29.90
CA GLN A 34 -26.60 -5.84 30.65
C GLN A 34 -27.67 -6.90 30.97
N ALA A 35 -27.31 -8.15 30.71
CA ALA A 35 -28.04 -9.33 31.12
C ALA A 35 -28.02 -9.45 32.67
N CYS A 36 -29.20 -9.70 33.23
CA CYS A 36 -29.42 -10.06 34.63
C CYS A 36 -30.10 -11.43 34.66
N GLY A 37 -29.67 -12.32 35.55
CA GLY A 37 -30.54 -13.40 36.06
C GLY A 37 -30.03 -14.82 35.88
N GLY A 38 -29.70 -15.46 37.01
CA GLY A 38 -29.31 -16.86 37.10
C GLY A 38 -30.44 -17.88 36.98
N GLY A 39 -30.04 -19.12 36.71
CA GLY A 39 -30.48 -20.36 37.36
C GLY A 39 -31.97 -20.79 37.32
N GLY A 40 -32.22 -21.96 36.74
CA GLY A 40 -33.41 -22.78 37.02
C GLY A 40 -33.87 -23.58 35.81
N GLY A 41 -33.84 -24.91 35.91
CA GLY A 41 -34.22 -25.82 34.83
C GLY A 41 -35.72 -25.84 34.55
N SER A 42 -36.06 -25.90 33.26
CA SER A 42 -37.24 -26.53 32.67
C SER A 42 -37.17 -26.29 31.16
N ASP A 43 -37.40 -27.33 30.36
CA ASP A 43 -37.49 -27.27 28.90
C ASP A 43 -38.45 -26.15 28.47
N ASN A 44 -37.89 -25.09 27.92
CA ASN A 44 -38.63 -24.07 27.21
C ASN A 44 -37.68 -23.48 26.17
N THR A 45 -38.07 -23.56 24.90
CA THR A 45 -37.38 -22.90 23.79
C THR A 45 -37.57 -21.39 23.94
N THR A 46 -36.75 -20.76 24.78
CA THR A 46 -36.63 -19.31 24.82
C THR A 46 -36.17 -18.86 23.44
N PRO A 47 -36.89 -17.98 22.73
CA PRO A 47 -36.40 -17.42 21.48
C PRO A 47 -35.08 -16.72 21.78
N THR A 48 -33.98 -17.25 21.24
CA THR A 48 -32.69 -16.57 21.27
C THR A 48 -32.92 -15.20 20.63
N ALA A 49 -32.69 -14.12 21.37
CA ALA A 49 -32.82 -12.78 20.83
C ALA A 49 -31.99 -12.68 19.53
N PRO A 50 -32.54 -12.08 18.45
CA PRO A 50 -31.80 -11.96 17.20
C PRO A 50 -30.49 -11.23 17.48
N LYS A 51 -29.37 -11.90 17.17
CA LYS A 51 -28.05 -11.30 17.27
C LYS A 51 -27.87 -10.38 16.07
N SER A 52 -27.59 -9.11 16.34
CA SER A 52 -27.29 -8.12 15.30
C SER A 52 -25.82 -7.72 15.37
N TYR A 53 -25.17 -7.65 14.22
CA TYR A 53 -23.76 -7.33 14.04
C TYR A 53 -23.65 -6.02 13.24
N ALA A 54 -22.92 -5.05 13.77
CA ALA A 54 -22.75 -3.74 13.14
C ALA A 54 -21.53 -3.73 12.21
N PHE A 55 -21.78 -3.49 10.93
CA PHE A 55 -20.76 -3.27 9.90
C PHE A 55 -20.61 -1.80 9.56
N SER A 56 -19.34 -1.39 9.39
CA SER A 56 -18.97 -0.04 8.97
C SER A 56 -17.85 -0.08 7.94
N LEU A 57 -18.00 0.71 6.88
CA LEU A 57 -16.94 0.95 5.89
C LEU A 57 -16.71 2.46 5.79
N THR A 58 -15.46 2.89 5.84
CA THR A 58 -15.09 4.30 5.61
C THR A 58 -14.42 4.43 4.25
N SER A 59 -14.97 5.27 3.39
CA SER A 59 -14.47 5.57 2.05
C SER A 59 -13.72 6.89 2.06
N THR A 60 -12.44 6.88 1.71
CA THR A 60 -11.55 8.05 1.81
C THR A 60 -10.73 8.29 0.56
N LEU A 61 -10.44 9.56 0.27
CA LEU A 61 -9.35 10.01 -0.61
C LEU A 61 -8.14 10.41 0.24
N THR A 62 -6.97 10.50 -0.38
CA THR A 62 -5.78 11.09 0.24
C THR A 62 -5.34 12.29 -0.57
N ASN A 63 -5.18 13.43 0.09
CA ASN A 63 -4.70 14.65 -0.56
C ASN A 63 -3.17 14.68 -0.66
N LYS A 64 -2.62 15.71 -1.33
CA LYS A 64 -1.17 15.82 -1.53
C LYS A 64 -0.35 15.87 -0.24
N CYS A 65 -0.93 16.35 0.86
CA CYS A 65 -0.27 16.40 2.16
C CYS A 65 -0.52 15.15 3.04
N GLY A 66 -1.10 14.09 2.50
CA GLY A 66 -1.27 12.80 3.18
C GLY A 66 -2.50 12.72 4.10
N GLU A 67 -3.35 13.74 4.12
CA GLU A 67 -4.58 13.72 4.90
C GLU A 67 -5.67 12.90 4.21
N LYS A 68 -6.45 12.18 5.02
CA LYS A 68 -7.61 11.41 4.55
C LYS A 68 -8.84 12.30 4.51
N LEU A 69 -9.42 12.44 3.32
CA LEU A 69 -10.65 13.19 3.08
C LEU A 69 -11.82 12.22 2.85
N PRO A 70 -13.06 12.57 3.25
CA PRO A 70 -14.25 11.80 2.91
C PRO A 70 -14.41 11.60 1.40
N PHE A 71 -14.79 10.41 0.96
CA PHE A 71 -15.15 10.15 -0.43
C PHE A 71 -16.56 9.58 -0.53
N VAL A 72 -17.48 10.39 -1.09
CA VAL A 72 -18.91 10.10 -1.16
C VAL A 72 -19.40 9.61 -2.52
N ASP A 73 -18.57 9.67 -3.56
CA ASP A 73 -18.89 9.19 -4.90
C ASP A 73 -18.68 7.66 -5.00
N ALA A 74 -19.28 6.93 -4.07
CA ALA A 74 -19.22 5.48 -3.93
C ALA A 74 -20.55 4.91 -3.43
N GLU A 75 -20.84 3.67 -3.77
CA GLU A 75 -22.02 2.93 -3.36
C GLU A 75 -21.59 1.58 -2.79
N LEU A 76 -22.35 1.05 -1.83
CA LEU A 76 -22.05 -0.24 -1.20
C LEU A 76 -23.24 -1.18 -1.34
N PHE A 77 -22.99 -2.35 -1.90
CA PHE A 77 -23.97 -3.43 -2.05
C PHE A 77 -23.67 -4.52 -1.04
N ILE A 78 -24.60 -4.76 -0.11
CA ILE A 78 -24.55 -5.94 0.76
C ILE A 78 -25.21 -7.10 0.01
N GLN A 79 -24.57 -8.26 0.01
CA GLN A 79 -24.94 -9.40 -0.83
C GLN A 79 -25.03 -10.69 -0.02
N ASN A 80 -25.83 -11.64 -0.52
CA ASN A 80 -25.90 -13.00 -0.02
C ASN A 80 -24.71 -13.84 -0.51
N ASN A 81 -24.65 -15.10 -0.09
CA ASN A 81 -23.57 -16.02 -0.49
C ASN A 81 -23.51 -16.33 -1.99
N ASP A 82 -24.64 -16.21 -2.69
CA ASP A 82 -24.76 -16.34 -4.15
C ASP A 82 -24.59 -15.00 -4.90
N TRP A 83 -24.13 -13.96 -4.19
CA TRP A 83 -23.97 -12.58 -4.67
C TRP A 83 -25.26 -11.84 -5.01
N SER A 84 -26.44 -12.41 -4.74
CA SER A 84 -27.71 -11.66 -4.86
C SER A 84 -27.72 -10.47 -3.90
N VAL A 85 -28.20 -9.31 -4.39
CA VAL A 85 -28.19 -8.06 -3.62
C VAL A 85 -29.26 -8.10 -2.52
N VAL A 86 -28.83 -7.87 -1.28
CA VAL A 86 -29.70 -7.70 -0.11
C VAL A 86 -30.12 -6.25 0.03
N THR A 87 -29.14 -5.34 -0.01
CA THR A 87 -29.40 -3.89 0.08
C THR A 87 -28.28 -3.09 -0.58
N LYS A 88 -28.62 -1.86 -0.97
CA LYS A 88 -27.73 -0.85 -1.49
C LYS A 88 -27.66 0.32 -0.51
N LEU A 89 -26.45 0.77 -0.20
CA LEU A 89 -26.17 1.82 0.76
C LEU A 89 -25.38 2.95 0.08
N GLN A 90 -25.60 4.16 0.59
CA GLN A 90 -24.84 5.36 0.25
C GLN A 90 -24.04 5.81 1.49
N PRO A 91 -22.86 6.41 1.31
CA PRO A 91 -22.10 6.95 2.42
C PRO A 91 -22.78 8.22 2.95
N ASN A 92 -22.56 8.52 4.22
CA ASN A 92 -22.86 9.86 4.75
C ASN A 92 -21.82 10.90 4.29
N ALA A 93 -21.92 12.14 4.76
CA ALA A 93 -20.99 13.22 4.43
C ALA A 93 -19.53 12.95 4.83
N ASP A 94 -19.29 12.06 5.79
CA ASP A 94 -17.96 11.66 6.26
C ASP A 94 -17.40 10.46 5.47
N GLY A 95 -18.09 10.00 4.42
CA GLY A 95 -17.70 8.81 3.67
C GLY A 95 -18.01 7.50 4.39
N LEU A 96 -18.82 7.52 5.45
CA LEU A 96 -19.13 6.37 6.29
C LEU A 96 -20.40 5.65 5.80
N PHE A 97 -20.26 4.35 5.57
CA PHE A 97 -21.36 3.41 5.41
C PHE A 97 -21.64 2.70 6.74
N SER A 98 -22.91 2.45 7.05
CA SER A 98 -23.32 1.72 8.26
C SER A 98 -24.43 0.72 7.94
N PHE A 99 -24.30 -0.50 8.44
CA PHE A 99 -25.24 -1.60 8.22
C PHE A 99 -25.38 -2.47 9.47
N LEU A 100 -26.59 -2.94 9.74
CA LEU A 100 -26.86 -3.95 10.77
C LEU A 100 -27.19 -5.27 10.07
N SER A 101 -26.40 -6.29 10.35
CA SER A 101 -26.55 -7.63 9.81
C SER A 101 -27.07 -8.58 10.88
N ASP A 102 -27.96 -9.49 10.52
CA ASP A 102 -28.31 -10.63 11.39
C ASP A 102 -27.28 -11.78 11.26
N ASN A 103 -26.42 -11.72 10.24
CA ASN A 103 -25.35 -12.68 9.98
C ASN A 103 -24.00 -12.15 10.47
N GLU A 104 -23.22 -13.03 11.11
CA GLU A 104 -21.85 -12.69 11.54
C GLU A 104 -20.92 -12.46 10.34
N LEU A 105 -21.16 -13.19 9.24
CA LEU A 105 -20.42 -13.08 8.00
C LEU A 105 -21.28 -12.46 6.92
N ILE A 106 -20.71 -11.51 6.18
CA ILE A 106 -21.39 -10.81 5.08
C ILE A 106 -20.52 -10.83 3.82
N ASN A 107 -21.17 -10.70 2.67
CA ASN A 107 -20.53 -10.37 1.41
C ASN A 107 -20.88 -8.93 1.06
N TYR A 108 -19.94 -8.21 0.45
CA TYR A 108 -20.24 -6.90 -0.09
C TYR A 108 -19.44 -6.60 -1.34
N THR A 109 -19.97 -5.69 -2.15
CA THR A 109 -19.27 -5.03 -3.26
C THR A 109 -19.38 -3.52 -3.08
N LEU A 110 -18.24 -2.85 -3.02
CA LEU A 110 -18.17 -1.39 -3.14
C LEU A 110 -18.01 -1.04 -4.62
N VAL A 111 -18.75 -0.05 -5.10
CA VAL A 111 -18.58 0.54 -6.43
C VAL A 111 -18.25 2.01 -6.26
N ALA A 112 -17.12 2.45 -6.80
CA ALA A 112 -16.63 3.81 -6.65
C ALA A 112 -16.23 4.41 -7.99
N LYS A 113 -16.45 5.71 -8.16
CA LYS A 113 -15.83 6.44 -9.27
C LYS A 113 -14.32 6.51 -9.05
N THR A 114 -13.55 6.38 -10.13
CA THR A 114 -12.10 6.50 -10.09
C THR A 114 -11.60 7.38 -11.24
N GLN A 115 -10.51 8.10 -11.00
CA GLN A 115 -9.83 8.87 -12.04
C GLN A 115 -8.35 9.05 -11.69
N GLN A 116 -7.48 8.57 -12.59
CA GLN A 116 -6.05 8.81 -12.53
C GLN A 116 -5.66 10.08 -13.31
N GLU A 117 -4.47 10.62 -13.03
CA GLU A 117 -3.95 11.79 -13.72
C GLU A 117 -3.88 11.58 -15.25
N GLY A 118 -4.43 12.54 -16.00
CA GLY A 118 -4.47 12.47 -17.47
C GLY A 118 -5.35 11.34 -18.04
N LYS A 119 -6.12 10.63 -17.21
CA LYS A 119 -7.04 9.57 -17.63
C LYS A 119 -8.50 10.00 -17.52
N VAL A 120 -9.35 9.35 -18.32
CA VAL A 120 -10.80 9.50 -18.24
C VAL A 120 -11.31 8.88 -16.92
N GLU A 121 -12.41 9.42 -16.40
CA GLU A 121 -13.12 8.85 -15.25
C GLU A 121 -13.60 7.42 -15.58
N GLY A 122 -13.52 6.54 -14.59
CA GLY A 122 -13.95 5.16 -14.67
C GLY A 122 -14.57 4.65 -13.37
N LEU A 123 -14.64 3.33 -13.24
CA LEU A 123 -15.24 2.66 -12.07
C LEU A 123 -14.31 1.62 -11.46
N ASP A 124 -14.27 1.58 -10.13
CA ASP A 124 -13.63 0.54 -9.34
C ASP A 124 -14.67 -0.23 -8.54
N PHE A 125 -14.72 -1.54 -8.74
CA PHE A 125 -15.58 -2.48 -8.03
C PHE A 125 -14.69 -3.32 -7.11
N VAL A 126 -15.00 -3.36 -5.81
CA VAL A 126 -14.21 -4.10 -4.83
C VAL A 126 -15.12 -4.97 -3.99
N SER A 127 -14.97 -6.29 -4.14
CA SER A 127 -15.83 -7.27 -3.48
C SER A 127 -15.08 -8.11 -2.47
N PHE A 128 -15.71 -8.34 -1.33
CA PHE A 128 -15.20 -9.22 -0.28
C PHE A 128 -16.23 -10.32 0.01
N HIS A 129 -15.77 -11.56 0.03
CA HIS A 129 -16.57 -12.74 0.38
C HIS A 129 -16.35 -13.13 1.84
N GLN A 130 -17.43 -13.37 2.59
CA GLN A 130 -17.42 -13.93 3.95
C GLN A 130 -16.58 -13.16 4.97
N VAL A 131 -16.68 -11.82 4.96
CA VAL A 131 -16.04 -10.97 5.97
C VAL A 131 -16.84 -10.93 7.25
N LYS A 132 -16.19 -10.72 8.39
CA LYS A 132 -16.90 -10.48 9.65
C LYS A 132 -17.58 -9.11 9.62
N ALA A 133 -18.89 -9.08 9.83
CA ALA A 133 -19.66 -7.84 9.89
C ALA A 133 -19.12 -6.88 10.96
N THR A 134 -18.56 -7.39 12.07
CA THR A 134 -18.00 -6.54 13.13
C THR A 134 -16.63 -5.95 12.83
N THR A 135 -16.01 -6.27 11.69
CA THR A 135 -14.70 -5.73 11.30
C THR A 135 -14.89 -4.45 10.49
N PRO A 136 -14.41 -3.28 10.98
CA PRO A 136 -14.43 -2.06 10.20
C PRO A 136 -13.56 -2.20 8.95
N ALA A 137 -14.07 -1.71 7.82
CA ALA A 137 -13.37 -1.67 6.55
C ALA A 137 -12.99 -0.22 6.17
N ILE A 138 -11.93 -0.08 5.39
CA ILE A 138 -11.46 1.18 4.82
C ILE A 138 -11.30 0.98 3.32
N TYR A 139 -11.96 1.82 2.54
CA TYR A 139 -11.72 1.94 1.11
C TYR A 139 -10.93 3.20 0.82
N GLN A 140 -9.83 3.06 0.11
CA GLN A 140 -9.02 4.18 -0.35
C GLN A 140 -9.31 4.41 -1.82
N ALA A 141 -10.08 5.45 -2.12
CA ALA A 141 -10.40 5.86 -3.47
C ALA A 141 -9.19 6.50 -4.17
N GLU A 142 -9.17 6.41 -5.49
CA GLU A 142 -8.25 7.11 -6.37
C GLU A 142 -9.05 7.96 -7.36
N HIS A 143 -9.17 9.27 -7.10
CA HIS A 143 -9.94 10.19 -7.95
C HIS A 143 -9.35 11.60 -7.94
N ILE A 144 -8.39 11.85 -8.83
CA ILE A 144 -7.56 13.06 -8.78
C ILE A 144 -8.35 14.37 -8.84
N SER A 145 -9.41 14.46 -9.64
CA SER A 145 -10.22 15.68 -9.75
C SER A 145 -11.12 15.96 -8.54
N LYS A 146 -11.24 15.02 -7.60
CA LYS A 146 -12.00 15.13 -6.36
C LYS A 146 -11.09 15.31 -5.15
N VAL A 147 -9.78 15.22 -5.34
CA VAL A 147 -8.81 15.56 -4.30
C VAL A 147 -8.86 17.06 -4.07
N VAL A 148 -9.11 17.46 -2.83
CA VAL A 148 -9.15 18.86 -2.42
C VAL A 148 -7.88 19.17 -1.62
N ASP A 149 -6.96 19.89 -2.25
CA ASP A 149 -5.69 20.31 -1.62
C ASP A 149 -5.79 21.69 -0.94
N ALA A 150 -7.01 22.21 -0.70
CA ALA A 150 -7.23 23.57 -0.18
C ALA A 150 -6.62 23.81 1.22
N ASN A 151 -6.37 22.74 1.97
CA ASN A 151 -5.73 22.75 3.26
C ASN A 151 -4.26 22.27 3.21
N CYS A 152 -3.72 22.03 2.02
CA CYS A 152 -2.31 21.71 1.83
C CYS A 152 -1.51 22.96 1.42
N GLU A 153 -0.32 23.09 1.99
CA GLU A 153 0.75 23.98 1.53
C GLU A 153 1.79 23.11 0.83
N CYS A 154 1.94 23.28 -0.49
CA CYS A 154 2.95 22.61 -1.29
C CYS A 154 3.96 23.62 -1.81
N ILE A 155 5.24 23.32 -1.67
CA ILE A 155 6.34 24.15 -2.16
C ILE A 155 7.20 23.29 -3.08
N THR A 156 7.59 23.85 -4.23
CA THR A 156 8.55 23.24 -5.16
C THR A 156 9.83 24.05 -5.16
N ARG A 157 10.97 23.39 -4.95
CA ARG A 157 12.29 24.04 -4.94
C ARG A 157 13.40 23.01 -5.14
N ASN A 158 14.59 23.47 -5.54
CA ASN A 158 15.76 22.60 -5.56
C ASN A 158 16.24 22.31 -4.13
N VAL A 159 16.77 21.10 -3.93
CA VAL A 159 17.56 20.75 -2.74
C VAL A 159 19.03 20.65 -3.15
N GLU A 160 19.86 21.57 -2.65
CA GLU A 160 21.32 21.52 -2.80
C GLU A 160 21.89 20.65 -1.68
N VAL A 161 22.39 19.47 -2.04
CA VAL A 161 22.97 18.50 -1.11
C VAL A 161 24.48 18.66 -1.09
N SER A 162 25.02 19.10 0.04
CA SER A 162 26.45 19.05 0.34
C SER A 162 26.83 17.67 0.89
N HIS A 163 27.82 17.02 0.30
CA HIS A 163 28.26 15.67 0.64
C HIS A 163 29.79 15.54 0.60
N THR A 164 30.31 14.42 1.11
CA THR A 164 31.74 14.08 0.94
C THR A 164 32.09 13.96 -0.55
N PRO A 165 33.36 14.18 -0.96
CA PRO A 165 33.74 14.10 -2.37
C PRO A 165 33.33 12.77 -3.04
N ILE A 166 32.45 12.83 -4.03
CA ILE A 166 32.00 11.72 -4.89
C ILE A 166 32.16 12.17 -6.34
N SER A 167 32.92 11.43 -7.14
CA SER A 167 33.24 11.80 -8.52
C SER A 167 32.29 11.19 -9.55
N ASP A 168 31.86 9.94 -9.35
CA ASP A 168 30.94 9.24 -10.26
C ASP A 168 29.70 8.78 -9.49
N ILE A 169 28.66 9.63 -9.47
CA ILE A 169 27.38 9.29 -8.84
C ILE A 169 26.67 8.25 -9.70
N THR A 170 26.50 7.04 -9.16
CA THR A 170 25.86 5.90 -9.84
C THR A 170 24.42 5.69 -9.41
N GLN A 171 24.02 6.20 -8.24
CA GLN A 171 22.67 6.07 -7.72
C GLN A 171 22.27 7.31 -6.94
N VAL A 172 21.03 7.75 -7.14
CA VAL A 172 20.39 8.83 -6.39
C VAL A 172 19.02 8.37 -5.94
N THR A 173 18.64 8.65 -4.70
CA THR A 173 17.30 8.34 -4.21
C THR A 173 16.74 9.47 -3.37
N SER A 174 15.42 9.63 -3.39
CA SER A 174 14.71 10.50 -2.47
C SER A 174 13.37 9.87 -2.11
N SER A 175 12.89 10.15 -0.90
CA SER A 175 11.51 9.85 -0.52
C SER A 175 10.52 10.92 -0.99
N ALA A 176 11.02 12.08 -1.44
CA ALA A 176 10.24 13.13 -2.10
C ALA A 176 10.26 12.94 -3.61
N THR A 177 9.26 13.49 -4.30
CA THR A 177 9.27 13.56 -5.77
C THR A 177 10.22 14.66 -6.23
N PHE A 178 10.98 14.38 -7.29
CA PHE A 178 11.91 15.32 -7.92
C PHE A 178 12.01 15.02 -9.42
N THR A 179 12.47 15.98 -10.21
CA THR A 179 12.53 15.83 -11.69
C THR A 179 13.83 15.16 -12.14
N SER A 180 14.97 15.60 -11.61
CA SER A 180 16.30 15.15 -12.01
C SER A 180 17.34 15.53 -10.95
N THR A 181 18.58 15.09 -11.14
CA THR A 181 19.72 15.52 -10.34
C THR A 181 20.80 16.15 -11.21
N GLU A 182 21.53 17.13 -10.68
CA GLU A 182 22.66 17.79 -11.33
C GLU A 182 23.84 17.89 -10.38
N ALA A 183 25.01 17.36 -10.78
CA ALA A 183 26.23 17.53 -10.00
C ALA A 183 26.81 18.92 -10.25
N ILE A 184 26.88 19.76 -9.20
CA ILE A 184 27.46 21.10 -9.29
C ILE A 184 28.99 21.00 -9.25
N ASP A 185 29.50 20.22 -8.29
CA ASP A 185 30.92 19.90 -8.14
C ASP A 185 31.08 18.57 -7.39
N SER A 186 32.32 18.16 -7.11
CA SER A 186 32.60 16.88 -6.42
C SER A 186 31.93 16.71 -5.05
N GLN A 187 31.47 17.79 -4.41
CA GLN A 187 30.93 17.82 -3.05
C GLN A 187 29.49 18.33 -2.99
N ARG A 188 28.89 18.70 -4.14
CA ARG A 188 27.55 19.28 -4.18
C ARG A 188 26.74 18.75 -5.35
N THR A 189 25.52 18.33 -5.05
CA THR A 189 24.56 17.84 -6.03
C THR A 189 23.18 18.43 -5.76
N ASP A 190 22.53 18.91 -6.80
CA ASP A 190 21.15 19.39 -6.75
C ASP A 190 20.16 18.26 -7.05
N PHE A 191 19.08 18.21 -6.27
CA PHE A 191 17.84 17.55 -6.64
C PHE A 191 16.89 18.63 -7.15
N ILE A 192 16.50 18.52 -8.41
CA ILE A 192 15.77 19.56 -9.14
C ILE A 192 14.27 19.42 -8.95
N ASN A 193 13.59 20.53 -8.67
CA ASN A 193 12.14 20.61 -8.49
C ASN A 193 11.59 19.59 -7.48
N VAL A 194 12.17 19.55 -6.28
CA VAL A 194 11.64 18.76 -5.18
C VAL A 194 10.31 19.38 -4.73
N GLU A 195 9.23 18.59 -4.73
CA GLU A 195 7.94 19.00 -4.18
C GLU A 195 7.79 18.43 -2.76
N ALA A 196 7.50 19.30 -1.79
CA ALA A 196 7.13 18.91 -0.43
C ALA A 196 5.78 19.55 -0.10
N CYS A 197 4.89 18.79 0.54
CA CYS A 197 3.55 19.21 0.91
C CYS A 197 3.28 18.95 2.39
N ARG A 198 2.59 19.87 3.06
CA ARG A 198 2.07 19.68 4.42
C ARG A 198 0.65 20.19 4.53
N VAL A 199 -0.07 19.80 5.58
CA VAL A 199 -1.29 20.51 5.98
C VAL A 199 -0.89 21.93 6.41
N ILE A 200 -1.67 22.95 6.09
CA ILE A 200 -1.46 24.34 6.52
C ILE A 200 -1.29 24.37 8.05
N ASP A 201 -0.26 25.07 8.51
CA ASP A 201 0.17 25.14 9.93
C ASP A 201 0.55 23.78 10.55
N GLY A 202 0.68 22.73 9.73
CA GLY A 202 1.17 21.41 10.10
C GLY A 202 2.69 21.31 10.13
N ALA A 203 3.18 20.15 10.57
CA ALA A 203 4.58 19.78 10.42
C ALA A 203 4.85 19.39 8.97
N TRP A 204 6.05 19.70 8.47
CA TRP A 204 6.50 19.17 7.20
C TRP A 204 6.77 17.66 7.32
N PRO A 205 6.52 16.87 6.27
CA PRO A 205 6.93 15.48 6.24
C PRO A 205 8.46 15.39 6.25
N LEU A 206 8.98 14.38 6.93
CA LEU A 206 10.39 14.01 6.81
C LEU A 206 10.63 13.48 5.40
N HIS A 207 11.63 14.02 4.70
CA HIS A 207 12.13 13.41 3.46
C HIS A 207 13.63 13.16 3.51
N SER A 208 14.04 12.02 2.95
CA SER A 208 15.43 11.64 2.79
C SER A 208 15.93 11.97 1.38
N PHE A 209 17.21 12.29 1.26
CA PHE A 209 17.93 12.42 -0.01
C PHE A 209 19.24 11.66 0.13
N SER A 210 19.57 10.85 -0.86
CA SER A 210 20.80 10.07 -0.86
C SER A 210 21.46 9.97 -2.21
N LEU A 211 22.78 9.84 -2.18
CA LEU A 211 23.66 9.69 -3.33
C LEU A 211 24.63 8.54 -3.03
N VAL A 212 24.94 7.71 -4.03
CA VAL A 212 25.98 6.68 -3.97
C VAL A 212 26.84 6.81 -5.23
N GLY A 213 28.14 6.63 -5.07
CA GLY A 213 29.09 6.72 -6.17
C GLY A 213 30.51 6.33 -5.74
N THR A 214 31.50 6.71 -6.55
CA THR A 214 32.91 6.44 -6.27
C THR A 214 33.61 7.66 -5.66
N GLY A 215 34.49 7.41 -4.68
CA GLY A 215 35.43 8.39 -4.18
C GLY A 215 36.75 8.41 -4.96
N ASN A 216 37.64 9.35 -4.61
CA ASN A 216 38.96 9.53 -5.23
C ASN A 216 39.88 8.29 -5.21
N ASN A 217 39.61 7.32 -4.32
CA ASN A 217 40.38 6.07 -4.20
C ASN A 217 39.62 4.85 -4.77
N SER A 218 38.62 5.08 -5.63
CA SER A 218 37.75 4.03 -6.20
C SER A 218 36.96 3.23 -5.16
N ASN A 219 36.87 3.71 -3.92
CA ASN A 219 35.99 3.13 -2.91
C ASN A 219 34.56 3.62 -3.14
N VAL A 220 33.58 2.73 -2.92
CA VAL A 220 32.17 3.11 -2.91
C VAL A 220 31.95 4.05 -1.72
N LEU A 221 31.31 5.17 -1.99
CA LEU A 221 30.91 6.18 -1.03
C LEU A 221 29.44 6.48 -1.22
N GLY A 222 28.78 6.85 -0.13
CA GLY A 222 27.43 7.35 -0.21
C GLY A 222 27.16 8.29 0.93
N ALA A 223 26.22 9.19 0.67
CA ALA A 223 25.84 10.27 1.55
C ALA A 223 24.33 10.34 1.58
N ALA A 224 23.74 10.32 2.78
CA ALA A 224 22.33 10.59 2.97
C ALA A 224 22.11 11.70 4.01
N GLY A 225 21.00 12.39 3.85
CA GLY A 225 20.52 13.41 4.76
C GLY A 225 18.99 13.49 4.76
N PHE A 226 18.46 14.26 5.69
CA PHE A 226 17.03 14.44 5.87
C PHE A 226 16.65 15.91 5.95
N ILE A 227 15.48 16.25 5.43
CA ILE A 227 14.83 17.53 5.64
C ILE A 227 13.46 17.25 6.27
N ASP A 228 13.19 17.87 7.41
CA ASP A 228 11.91 17.83 8.12
C ASP A 228 11.30 19.23 8.31
N ASP A 229 11.91 20.25 7.70
CA ASP A 229 11.40 21.61 7.62
C ASP A 229 11.76 22.26 6.28
N PHE A 230 10.74 22.50 5.46
CA PHE A 230 10.86 23.13 4.14
C PHE A 230 10.55 24.63 4.15
N SER A 231 10.41 25.24 5.33
CA SER A 231 10.10 26.68 5.46
C SER A 231 11.30 27.61 5.25
N GLN A 232 12.51 27.12 5.53
CA GLN A 232 13.74 27.92 5.47
C GLN A 232 14.54 27.63 4.22
N THR A 233 15.03 28.68 3.56
CA THR A 233 15.78 28.57 2.31
C THR A 233 17.00 29.44 2.34
N VAL A 234 18.05 29.03 1.63
CA VAL A 234 19.27 29.82 1.45
C VAL A 234 19.40 30.24 -0.02
N VAL A 235 20.13 31.32 -0.28
CA VAL A 235 20.47 31.72 -1.65
C VAL A 235 21.82 31.10 -1.98
N ASN A 236 21.89 30.27 -3.02
CA ASN A 236 23.13 29.62 -3.45
C ASN A 236 24.02 30.56 -4.29
N SER A 237 25.16 30.03 -4.76
CA SER A 237 26.13 30.77 -5.59
C SER A 237 25.53 31.33 -6.89
N ASP A 238 24.49 30.71 -7.41
CA ASP A 238 23.80 31.09 -8.64
C ASP A 238 22.61 32.04 -8.40
N ASN A 239 22.54 32.59 -7.19
CA ASN A 239 21.50 33.52 -6.74
C ASN A 239 20.08 32.90 -6.81
N GLN A 240 20.00 31.58 -6.64
CA GLN A 240 18.74 30.83 -6.57
C GLN A 240 18.43 30.49 -5.12
N ALA A 241 17.16 30.58 -4.75
CA ALA A 241 16.73 30.18 -3.42
C ALA A 241 16.52 28.66 -3.39
N VAL A 242 17.29 27.95 -2.58
CA VAL A 242 17.32 26.48 -2.48
C VAL A 242 17.10 26.02 -1.05
N TRP A 243 16.71 24.76 -0.88
CA TRP A 243 16.84 24.08 0.41
C TRP A 243 18.23 23.48 0.52
N GLN A 244 18.95 23.80 1.58
CA GLN A 244 20.30 23.27 1.78
C GLN A 244 20.25 22.04 2.69
N LEU A 245 20.89 20.97 2.25
CA LEU A 245 21.02 19.74 3.02
C LEU A 245 22.49 19.37 3.15
N SER A 246 22.94 19.05 4.35
CA SER A 246 24.24 18.40 4.55
C SER A 246 24.03 16.91 4.76
N ALA A 247 24.48 16.09 3.81
CA ALA A 247 24.35 14.65 3.82
C ALA A 247 25.63 14.00 4.37
N PHE A 248 25.57 13.53 5.61
CA PHE A 248 26.70 12.92 6.33
C PHE A 248 26.46 11.48 6.79
N ALA A 249 25.25 10.94 6.61
CA ALA A 249 25.02 9.53 6.86
C ALA A 249 25.77 8.72 5.81
N ALA A 250 26.71 7.90 6.26
CA ALA A 250 27.51 7.06 5.40
C ALA A 250 26.75 5.78 5.03
N ILE A 251 27.10 5.23 3.88
CA ILE A 251 26.69 3.88 3.51
C ILE A 251 27.43 2.82 4.34
N GLU A 252 26.73 1.75 4.64
CA GLU A 252 27.26 0.50 5.12
C GLU A 252 27.07 -0.55 4.01
N GLN A 253 28.18 -1.12 3.54
CA GLN A 253 28.14 -2.17 2.53
C GLN A 253 27.89 -3.52 3.23
N ILE A 254 26.72 -4.10 2.99
CA ILE A 254 26.32 -5.38 3.56
C ILE A 254 26.60 -6.49 2.56
N GLY A 255 27.44 -7.46 2.93
CA GLY A 255 27.69 -8.63 2.12
C GLY A 255 26.44 -9.49 1.95
N LEU A 256 26.20 -9.97 0.73
CA LEU A 256 25.07 -10.83 0.39
C LEU A 256 25.47 -12.31 0.40
N ASN A 257 24.49 -13.18 0.60
CA ASN A 257 24.72 -14.62 0.46
C ASN A 257 25.01 -14.96 -1.01
N LYS A 258 25.88 -15.94 -1.25
CA LYS A 258 26.12 -16.45 -2.61
C LYS A 258 24.82 -16.98 -3.21
N ASN A 259 24.58 -16.69 -4.49
CA ASN A 259 23.40 -17.12 -5.24
C ASN A 259 22.08 -16.63 -4.62
N HIS A 260 22.07 -15.43 -4.02
CA HIS A 260 20.80 -14.82 -3.64
C HIS A 260 19.97 -14.54 -4.90
N GLN A 261 18.65 -14.52 -4.76
CA GLN A 261 17.78 -14.08 -5.86
C GLN A 261 17.88 -12.56 -6.03
N PRO A 262 17.67 -11.99 -7.23
CA PRO A 262 17.53 -10.54 -7.37
C PRO A 262 16.33 -10.05 -6.56
N PHE A 263 16.47 -8.88 -5.93
CA PHE A 263 15.42 -8.31 -5.10
C PHE A 263 15.46 -6.78 -5.09
N THR A 264 14.36 -6.16 -4.72
CA THR A 264 14.32 -4.75 -4.32
C THR A 264 14.27 -4.66 -2.81
N THR A 265 14.84 -3.60 -2.24
CA THR A 265 14.71 -3.32 -0.81
C THR A 265 14.61 -1.83 -0.53
N GLN A 266 13.92 -1.48 0.54
CA GLN A 266 13.79 -0.11 1.04
C GLN A 266 13.77 -0.09 2.57
N GLN A 267 14.15 1.04 3.15
CA GLN A 267 14.08 1.29 4.58
C GLN A 267 12.78 2.05 4.88
N LEU A 268 11.94 1.51 5.76
CA LEU A 268 10.69 2.14 6.19
C LEU A 268 10.85 2.68 7.60
N PHE A 269 10.52 3.95 7.80
CA PHE A 269 10.37 4.58 9.10
C PHE A 269 9.43 5.78 8.97
N LEU A 270 8.78 6.17 10.07
CA LEU A 270 7.74 7.22 10.09
C LEU A 270 6.65 7.07 9.01
N GLY A 271 6.34 5.82 8.61
CA GLY A 271 5.32 5.52 7.61
C GLY A 271 5.72 5.85 6.16
N GLN A 272 6.98 6.16 5.89
CA GLN A 272 7.50 6.45 4.55
C GLN A 272 8.60 5.48 4.13
N ALA A 273 8.77 5.32 2.82
CA ALA A 273 9.85 4.56 2.24
C ALA A 273 11.05 5.46 1.91
N HIS A 274 12.23 4.99 2.29
CA HIS A 274 13.50 5.67 2.13
C HIS A 274 14.53 4.72 1.51
N PHE A 275 15.52 5.28 0.82
CA PHE A 275 16.71 4.57 0.33
C PHE A 275 16.39 3.31 -0.48
N ALA A 276 15.41 3.39 -1.38
CA ALA A 276 15.04 2.26 -2.22
C ALA A 276 16.20 1.86 -3.15
N THR A 277 16.51 0.57 -3.19
CA THR A 277 17.58 0.02 -4.01
C THR A 277 17.14 -1.29 -4.67
N LYS A 278 17.78 -1.60 -5.81
CA LYS A 278 17.60 -2.82 -6.57
C LYS A 278 18.91 -3.60 -6.53
N VAL A 279 18.81 -4.88 -6.19
CA VAL A 279 19.93 -5.81 -6.10
C VAL A 279 19.80 -6.85 -7.20
N LEU A 280 20.84 -7.01 -8.01
CA LEU A 280 20.94 -7.94 -9.13
C LEU A 280 21.50 -9.28 -8.67
N GLU A 281 21.28 -10.35 -9.43
CA GLU A 281 21.70 -11.72 -9.09
C GLU A 281 23.22 -11.87 -8.90
N ASP A 282 24.01 -11.04 -9.58
CA ASP A 282 25.47 -11.03 -9.55
C ASP A 282 26.08 -10.07 -8.50
N ASP A 283 25.24 -9.30 -7.81
CA ASP A 283 25.70 -8.42 -6.74
C ASP A 283 26.22 -9.26 -5.55
N ASN A 284 27.33 -8.83 -4.97
CA ASN A 284 27.89 -9.49 -3.78
C ASN A 284 27.62 -8.69 -2.50
N SER A 285 27.01 -7.51 -2.63
CA SER A 285 26.73 -6.60 -1.54
C SER A 285 25.57 -5.67 -1.87
N VAL A 286 24.93 -5.13 -0.83
CA VAL A 286 23.97 -4.03 -0.94
C VAL A 286 24.40 -2.88 -0.02
N ASP A 287 24.27 -1.65 -0.51
CA ASP A 287 24.56 -0.45 0.27
C ASP A 287 23.31 -0.02 1.04
N LEU A 288 23.45 0.12 2.36
CA LEU A 288 22.38 0.57 3.26
C LEU A 288 22.81 1.81 4.03
N PHE A 289 21.86 2.67 4.39
CA PHE A 289 22.12 3.78 5.30
C PHE A 289 21.70 3.37 6.71
N ASN A 290 22.59 2.73 7.46
CA ASN A 290 22.31 2.28 8.83
C ASN A 290 22.89 3.21 9.91
N SER A 291 23.58 4.28 9.51
CA SER A 291 24.12 5.29 10.43
C SER A 291 23.34 6.60 10.31
N HIS A 292 22.08 6.60 10.76
CA HIS A 292 21.24 7.80 10.77
C HIS A 292 20.34 7.91 12.01
N LEU A 293 19.73 9.08 12.22
CA LEU A 293 18.93 9.41 13.41
C LEU A 293 17.73 8.47 13.62
N TYR A 294 17.13 7.98 12.53
CA TYR A 294 15.95 7.11 12.56
C TYR A 294 16.26 5.60 12.61
N VAL A 295 17.52 5.17 12.76
CA VAL A 295 17.90 3.75 12.59
C VAL A 295 17.18 2.82 13.57
N SER A 296 16.86 3.30 14.78
CA SER A 296 16.21 2.49 15.82
C SER A 296 14.77 2.09 15.50
N GLU A 297 14.11 2.79 14.58
CA GLU A 297 12.73 2.53 14.14
C GLU A 297 12.66 2.02 12.69
N THR A 298 13.81 1.89 12.02
CA THR A 298 13.90 1.36 10.67
C THR A 298 13.45 -0.10 10.63
N VAL A 299 12.53 -0.38 9.71
CA VAL A 299 12.30 -1.74 9.21
C VAL A 299 12.69 -1.81 7.73
N TYR A 300 13.19 -2.95 7.29
CA TYR A 300 13.54 -3.20 5.91
C TYR A 300 12.36 -3.93 5.27
N GLN A 301 11.93 -3.48 4.10
CA GLN A 301 10.98 -4.20 3.26
C GLN A 301 11.71 -4.62 2.00
N SER A 302 11.79 -5.93 1.77
CA SER A 302 12.44 -6.49 0.60
C SER A 302 11.49 -7.39 -0.18
N ASN A 303 11.60 -7.41 -1.51
CA ASN A 303 10.74 -8.18 -2.40
C ASN A 303 11.57 -8.82 -3.52
N ALA A 304 11.40 -10.13 -3.72
CA ALA A 304 11.96 -10.87 -4.86
C ALA A 304 10.82 -11.37 -5.76
N GLU A 305 11.04 -11.34 -7.08
CA GLU A 305 10.13 -11.89 -8.09
C GLU A 305 10.89 -12.90 -8.96
N VAL A 306 10.26 -14.04 -9.24
CA VAL A 306 10.70 -14.99 -10.27
C VAL A 306 9.62 -15.10 -11.33
N ILE A 307 9.96 -14.80 -12.58
CA ILE A 307 9.08 -15.03 -13.73
C ILE A 307 9.20 -16.51 -14.12
N LEU A 308 8.09 -17.24 -14.04
CA LEU A 308 8.01 -18.69 -14.22
C LEU A 308 7.64 -19.06 -15.66
N SER A 309 6.77 -18.27 -16.28
CA SER A 309 6.41 -18.40 -17.69
C SER A 309 5.85 -17.10 -18.24
N GLU A 310 6.18 -16.81 -19.50
CA GLU A 310 5.54 -15.80 -20.33
C GLU A 310 5.22 -16.44 -21.67
N THR A 311 3.94 -16.57 -21.99
CA THR A 311 3.45 -17.30 -23.15
C THR A 311 2.37 -16.52 -23.87
N ASP A 312 2.45 -16.47 -25.20
CA ASP A 312 1.34 -15.97 -26.01
C ASP A 312 0.32 -17.10 -26.20
N SER A 313 -0.95 -16.78 -25.94
CA SER A 313 -2.07 -17.70 -26.13
C SER A 313 -3.10 -17.09 -27.10
N ALA A 314 -4.07 -17.90 -27.53
CA ALA A 314 -5.22 -17.41 -28.29
C ALA A 314 -6.07 -16.38 -27.51
N PHE A 315 -5.88 -16.28 -26.19
CA PHE A 315 -6.65 -15.44 -25.28
C PHE A 315 -5.89 -14.20 -24.79
N GLY A 316 -4.63 -14.02 -25.21
CA GLY A 316 -3.75 -12.93 -24.79
C GLY A 316 -2.38 -13.42 -24.29
N GLN A 317 -1.57 -12.48 -23.83
CA GLN A 317 -0.28 -12.76 -23.21
C GLN A 317 -0.51 -13.22 -21.76
N ILE A 318 -0.06 -14.42 -21.45
CA ILE A 318 -0.10 -15.00 -20.11
C ILE A 318 1.26 -14.81 -19.45
N LYS A 319 1.27 -14.26 -18.22
CA LYS A 319 2.45 -14.17 -17.37
C LYS A 319 2.16 -14.85 -16.03
N ILE A 320 3.04 -15.75 -15.63
CA ILE A 320 3.06 -16.36 -14.30
C ILE A 320 4.36 -15.97 -13.62
N SER A 321 4.24 -15.34 -12.44
CA SER A 321 5.38 -15.09 -11.57
C SER A 321 5.08 -15.51 -10.13
N SER A 322 6.14 -15.75 -9.37
CA SER A 322 6.06 -15.87 -7.92
C SER A 322 6.76 -14.69 -7.27
N GLN A 323 6.26 -14.25 -6.12
CA GLN A 323 6.91 -13.21 -5.32
C GLN A 323 7.05 -13.66 -3.87
N HIS A 324 8.06 -13.14 -3.20
CA HIS A 324 8.25 -13.27 -1.76
C HIS A 324 8.64 -11.90 -1.22
N GLN A 325 7.87 -11.39 -0.26
CA GLN A 325 8.14 -10.17 0.48
C GLN A 325 8.44 -10.50 1.93
N VAL A 326 9.48 -9.87 2.47
CA VAL A 326 9.77 -9.88 3.90
C VAL A 326 9.88 -8.44 4.42
N ILE A 327 9.25 -8.16 5.56
CA ILE A 327 9.40 -6.93 6.34
C ILE A 327 9.99 -7.30 7.71
N SER A 328 11.13 -6.72 8.05
CA SER A 328 11.82 -7.01 9.31
C SER A 328 12.66 -5.84 9.79
N SER A 329 12.82 -5.67 11.10
CA SER A 329 13.79 -4.73 11.67
C SER A 329 15.25 -5.20 11.49
N ALA A 330 15.47 -6.45 11.06
CA ALA A 330 16.78 -6.99 10.79
C ALA A 330 16.97 -7.21 9.28
N PHE A 331 17.90 -6.45 8.66
CA PHE A 331 18.14 -6.52 7.22
C PHE A 331 18.49 -7.93 6.74
N ASN A 332 19.23 -8.71 7.52
CA ASN A 332 19.61 -10.09 7.17
C ASN A 332 18.38 -11.03 7.06
N THR A 333 17.34 -10.77 7.85
CA THR A 333 16.08 -11.49 7.80
C THR A 333 15.25 -11.00 6.62
N SER A 334 15.23 -9.69 6.38
CA SER A 334 14.57 -9.09 5.21
C SER A 334 15.13 -9.61 3.89
N PHE A 335 16.44 -9.82 3.80
CA PHE A 335 17.11 -10.31 2.59
C PHE A 335 17.06 -11.84 2.44
N ALA A 336 16.48 -12.57 3.39
CA ALA A 336 16.29 -14.02 3.31
C ALA A 336 15.10 -14.38 2.38
N LEU A 337 15.11 -13.81 1.18
CA LEU A 337 14.09 -13.97 0.17
C LEU A 337 14.29 -15.28 -0.61
N ALA A 338 13.17 -15.84 -1.01
CA ALA A 338 13.08 -17.14 -1.67
C ALA A 338 11.75 -17.23 -2.42
N ALA A 339 11.58 -16.40 -3.44
CA ALA A 339 10.49 -16.56 -4.39
C ALA A 339 10.65 -17.92 -5.09
N THR A 340 9.58 -18.69 -5.17
CA THR A 340 9.62 -20.07 -5.66
C THR A 340 9.91 -20.11 -7.15
N THR A 341 10.85 -20.97 -7.56
CA THR A 341 11.12 -21.28 -8.98
C THR A 341 10.23 -22.40 -9.51
N LYS A 342 9.38 -22.98 -8.66
CA LYS A 342 8.41 -24.00 -9.06
C LYS A 342 7.17 -23.31 -9.63
N LYS A 343 6.84 -23.64 -10.87
CA LYS A 343 5.58 -23.23 -11.51
C LYS A 343 4.38 -23.83 -10.75
N PRO A 344 3.33 -23.05 -10.44
CA PRO A 344 2.11 -23.58 -9.84
C PRO A 344 1.37 -24.49 -10.84
N ASP A 345 0.57 -25.41 -10.32
CA ASP A 345 -0.25 -26.31 -11.14
C ASP A 345 -1.52 -25.58 -11.61
N VAL A 346 -1.31 -24.74 -12.63
CA VAL A 346 -2.34 -23.96 -13.32
C VAL A 346 -2.15 -24.07 -14.83
N ASP A 347 -3.24 -23.99 -15.57
CA ASP A 347 -3.30 -24.08 -17.01
C ASP A 347 -2.86 -22.75 -17.66
N ASP A 348 -1.60 -22.70 -18.10
CA ASP A 348 -1.01 -21.52 -18.75
C ASP A 348 -1.23 -21.46 -20.26
N ILE A 349 -2.15 -22.28 -20.79
CA ILE A 349 -2.56 -22.29 -22.20
C ILE A 349 -4.00 -21.77 -22.33
N TYR A 350 -4.91 -22.31 -21.53
CA TYR A 350 -6.34 -22.00 -21.60
C TYR A 350 -6.87 -21.21 -20.41
N PHE A 351 -6.06 -21.01 -19.35
CA PHE A 351 -6.48 -20.31 -18.14
C PHE A 351 -7.79 -20.88 -17.57
N SER A 352 -7.87 -22.21 -17.50
CA SER A 352 -9.09 -22.96 -17.23
C SER A 352 -9.54 -22.91 -15.77
N GLU A 353 -8.74 -22.29 -14.89
CA GLU A 353 -9.08 -22.05 -13.49
C GLU A 353 -10.28 -21.13 -13.32
N ILE A 354 -10.57 -20.26 -14.29
CA ILE A 354 -11.78 -19.43 -14.32
C ILE A 354 -12.65 -19.89 -15.50
N LYS A 355 -13.84 -20.39 -15.18
CA LYS A 355 -14.78 -20.90 -16.18
C LYS A 355 -15.64 -19.79 -16.76
N SER A 356 -16.37 -20.10 -17.83
CA SER A 356 -17.28 -19.17 -18.49
C SER A 356 -18.46 -18.72 -17.61
N ASP A 357 -18.83 -19.50 -16.60
CA ASP A 357 -19.82 -19.12 -15.59
C ASP A 357 -19.20 -18.29 -14.45
N TRP A 358 -17.92 -17.90 -14.58
CA TRP A 358 -17.11 -17.20 -13.59
C TRP A 358 -16.89 -17.93 -12.26
N SER A 359 -17.21 -19.23 -12.21
CA SER A 359 -16.72 -20.08 -11.14
C SER A 359 -15.21 -20.26 -11.30
N TYR A 360 -14.50 -20.33 -10.18
CA TYR A 360 -13.05 -20.49 -10.20
C TYR A 360 -12.55 -21.52 -9.21
N ASN A 361 -11.43 -22.16 -9.54
CA ASN A 361 -10.82 -23.19 -8.71
C ASN A 361 -9.30 -23.26 -8.86
N TYR A 362 -8.58 -22.77 -7.85
CA TYR A 362 -7.12 -22.84 -7.72
C TYR A 362 -6.66 -23.89 -6.68
N SER A 363 -7.50 -24.87 -6.33
CA SER A 363 -7.20 -25.87 -5.28
C SER A 363 -5.99 -26.76 -5.55
N ASN A 364 -5.52 -26.84 -6.80
CA ASN A 364 -4.27 -27.52 -7.15
C ASN A 364 -3.02 -26.78 -6.62
N VAL A 365 -3.15 -25.49 -6.28
CA VAL A 365 -2.10 -24.69 -5.67
C VAL A 365 -2.27 -24.73 -4.14
N ALA A 366 -1.55 -25.66 -3.50
CA ALA A 366 -1.65 -25.87 -2.06
C ALA A 366 -1.12 -24.69 -1.23
N ASN A 367 -1.70 -24.48 -0.04
CA ASN A 367 -1.26 -23.53 1.01
C ASN A 367 -1.46 -22.04 0.71
N TYR A 368 -2.31 -21.69 -0.25
CA TYR A 368 -2.74 -20.31 -0.48
C TYR A 368 -4.21 -20.19 -0.07
N PRO A 369 -4.57 -19.55 1.05
CA PRO A 369 -5.97 -19.49 1.50
C PRO A 369 -6.79 -18.38 0.83
N LEU A 370 -6.15 -17.37 0.22
CA LEU A 370 -6.79 -16.24 -0.45
C LEU A 370 -6.46 -16.23 -1.95
N ALA A 371 -7.49 -16.01 -2.77
CA ALA A 371 -7.37 -15.56 -4.15
C ALA A 371 -7.86 -14.12 -4.26
N ILE A 372 -7.06 -13.25 -4.88
CA ILE A 372 -7.45 -11.90 -5.27
C ILE A 372 -7.55 -11.90 -6.78
N ILE A 373 -8.77 -11.80 -7.31
CA ILE A 373 -9.01 -11.86 -8.75
C ILE A 373 -9.42 -10.47 -9.23
N THR A 374 -8.65 -9.91 -10.16
CA THR A 374 -8.90 -8.61 -10.78
C THR A 374 -9.27 -8.79 -12.23
N VAL A 375 -10.42 -8.27 -12.65
CA VAL A 375 -10.84 -8.22 -14.05
C VAL A 375 -10.88 -6.78 -14.52
N ASN A 376 -10.21 -6.49 -15.63
CA ASN A 376 -10.18 -5.18 -16.26
C ASN A 376 -11.09 -5.18 -17.48
N TYR A 377 -11.96 -4.18 -17.58
CA TYR A 377 -12.96 -4.02 -18.63
C TYR A 377 -12.78 -2.71 -19.38
N GLN A 378 -13.10 -2.74 -20.67
CA GLN A 378 -13.49 -1.56 -21.41
C GLN A 378 -15.01 -1.46 -21.37
N ALA A 379 -15.51 -0.58 -20.51
CA ALA A 379 -16.93 -0.25 -20.43
C ALA A 379 -17.24 1.03 -21.21
N TYR A 380 -18.52 1.42 -21.24
CA TYR A 380 -18.98 2.64 -21.88
C TYR A 380 -19.84 3.46 -20.92
N HIS A 381 -19.62 4.78 -20.88
CA HIS A 381 -20.42 5.67 -20.06
C HIS A 381 -21.88 5.63 -20.54
N PRO A 382 -22.87 5.34 -19.66
CA PRO A 382 -24.24 5.05 -20.08
C PRO A 382 -24.90 6.21 -20.83
N GLU A 383 -24.62 7.45 -20.42
CA GLU A 383 -25.19 8.64 -21.09
C GLU A 383 -24.41 9.12 -22.32
N LYS A 384 -23.08 9.05 -22.29
CA LYS A 384 -22.19 9.65 -23.31
C LYS A 384 -21.78 8.65 -24.39
N ASN A 385 -21.96 7.36 -24.14
CA ASN A 385 -21.49 6.26 -24.96
C ASN A 385 -19.99 6.37 -25.32
N THR A 386 -19.19 6.90 -24.39
CA THR A 386 -17.73 7.03 -24.54
C THR A 386 -17.01 5.94 -23.77
N PRO A 387 -15.87 5.44 -24.27
CA PRO A 387 -15.03 4.48 -23.55
C PRO A 387 -14.69 4.95 -22.13
N MET A 388 -14.87 4.06 -21.16
CA MET A 388 -14.57 4.26 -19.74
C MET A 388 -13.90 2.99 -19.18
N PRO A 389 -12.78 3.10 -18.44
CA PRO A 389 -12.19 1.93 -17.80
C PRO A 389 -13.07 1.49 -16.62
N ALA A 390 -13.23 0.18 -16.46
CA ALA A 390 -13.79 -0.39 -15.24
C ALA A 390 -12.91 -1.53 -14.75
N LYS A 391 -12.74 -1.64 -13.43
CA LYS A 391 -11.93 -2.68 -12.79
C LYS A 391 -12.75 -3.33 -11.70
N TRP A 392 -12.71 -4.67 -11.62
CA TRP A 392 -13.37 -5.42 -10.55
C TRP A 392 -12.36 -6.29 -9.81
N THR A 393 -12.11 -5.99 -8.55
CA THR A 393 -11.22 -6.74 -7.66
C THR A 393 -12.05 -7.55 -6.66
N SER A 394 -11.85 -8.86 -6.62
CA SER A 394 -12.58 -9.79 -5.74
C SER A 394 -11.64 -10.48 -4.78
N TYR A 395 -11.94 -10.42 -3.47
CA TYR A 395 -11.23 -11.10 -2.40
C TYR A 395 -12.03 -12.32 -1.94
N GLY A 396 -11.53 -13.51 -2.23
CA GLY A 396 -12.23 -14.78 -2.01
C GLY A 396 -11.29 -15.90 -1.57
N ARG A 397 -11.87 -17.03 -1.14
CA ARG A 397 -11.10 -18.28 -0.99
C ARG A 397 -10.58 -18.72 -2.36
N ILE A 398 -9.64 -19.66 -2.42
CA ILE A 398 -9.09 -20.19 -3.70
C ILE A 398 -10.08 -20.94 -4.59
N THR A 399 -11.29 -21.18 -4.12
CA THR A 399 -12.40 -21.72 -4.91
C THR A 399 -13.64 -20.91 -4.62
N GLY A 400 -14.41 -20.58 -5.65
CA GLY A 400 -15.65 -19.84 -5.44
C GLY A 400 -16.32 -19.42 -6.73
N GLN A 401 -17.20 -18.44 -6.57
CA GLN A 401 -17.94 -17.79 -7.64
C GLN A 401 -17.58 -16.30 -7.60
N LEU A 402 -17.22 -15.72 -8.75
CA LEU A 402 -16.97 -14.28 -8.80
C LEU A 402 -18.29 -13.49 -8.72
N PRO A 403 -18.29 -12.31 -8.08
CA PRO A 403 -19.47 -11.46 -7.91
C PRO A 403 -20.02 -10.89 -9.22
N VAL A 404 -19.21 -10.86 -10.28
CA VAL A 404 -19.60 -10.37 -11.62
C VAL A 404 -20.79 -11.14 -12.22
N THR A 405 -21.10 -12.36 -11.75
CA THR A 405 -22.26 -13.11 -12.23
C THR A 405 -23.60 -12.48 -11.89
N MET A 406 -23.63 -11.54 -10.94
CA MET A 406 -24.85 -10.87 -10.51
C MET A 406 -24.80 -9.40 -10.90
N ALA A 407 -25.77 -8.99 -11.70
CA ALA A 407 -25.92 -7.59 -12.07
C ALA A 407 -26.16 -6.72 -10.83
N LEU A 408 -25.36 -5.66 -10.67
CA LEU A 408 -25.59 -4.64 -9.66
C LEU A 408 -26.55 -3.59 -10.23
N SER A 409 -27.63 -3.31 -9.51
CA SER A 409 -28.64 -2.34 -9.96
C SER A 409 -28.01 -0.97 -10.24
N GLY A 410 -28.15 -0.50 -11.48
CA GLY A 410 -27.56 0.75 -11.97
C GLY A 410 -26.24 0.58 -12.73
N TYR A 411 -25.66 -0.63 -12.73
CA TYR A 411 -24.42 -0.98 -13.42
C TYR A 411 -24.58 -2.15 -14.41
N ASP A 412 -25.79 -2.69 -14.55
CA ASP A 412 -26.16 -3.80 -15.44
C ASP A 412 -25.88 -3.50 -16.93
N SER A 413 -25.98 -2.24 -17.33
CA SER A 413 -25.63 -1.78 -18.68
C SER A 413 -24.14 -1.45 -18.86
N ILE A 414 -23.36 -1.45 -17.78
CA ILE A 414 -21.94 -1.06 -17.76
C ILE A 414 -21.03 -2.28 -17.74
N ILE A 415 -21.34 -3.26 -16.89
CA ILE A 415 -20.66 -4.55 -16.83
C ILE A 415 -21.72 -5.65 -16.99
N ASN A 416 -21.61 -6.38 -18.10
CA ASN A 416 -22.47 -7.50 -18.50
C ASN A 416 -21.67 -8.49 -19.38
N ASP A 417 -22.34 -9.53 -19.85
CA ASP A 417 -21.74 -10.60 -20.66
C ASP A 417 -21.11 -10.12 -21.98
N ASP A 418 -21.55 -8.98 -22.51
CA ASP A 418 -21.03 -8.38 -23.75
C ASP A 418 -19.88 -7.38 -23.50
N THR A 419 -19.58 -7.08 -22.22
CA THR A 419 -18.56 -6.09 -21.87
C THR A 419 -17.16 -6.62 -22.17
N LEU A 420 -16.36 -5.85 -22.90
CA LEU A 420 -15.03 -6.26 -23.33
C LEU A 420 -14.08 -6.40 -22.14
N VAL A 421 -13.68 -7.64 -21.83
CA VAL A 421 -12.60 -7.95 -20.88
C VAL A 421 -11.25 -7.71 -21.55
N LEU A 422 -10.47 -6.76 -21.01
CA LEU A 422 -9.11 -6.41 -21.44
C LEU A 422 -8.04 -7.29 -20.79
N GLY A 423 -8.31 -7.83 -19.61
CA GLY A 423 -7.38 -8.73 -18.94
C GLY A 423 -7.89 -9.17 -17.58
N THR A 424 -7.35 -10.29 -17.11
CA THR A 424 -7.63 -10.85 -15.79
C THR A 424 -6.32 -11.14 -15.08
N SER A 425 -6.23 -10.87 -13.79
CA SER A 425 -5.12 -11.31 -12.95
C SER A 425 -5.62 -11.97 -11.68
N THR A 426 -4.88 -12.96 -11.21
CA THR A 426 -5.12 -13.65 -9.95
C THR A 426 -3.86 -13.65 -9.12
N ASP A 427 -3.95 -13.11 -7.91
CA ASP A 427 -2.94 -13.25 -6.88
C ASP A 427 -3.39 -14.32 -5.89
N LEU A 428 -2.66 -15.43 -5.84
CA LEU A 428 -2.80 -16.43 -4.78
C LEU A 428 -1.88 -16.01 -3.65
N VAL A 429 -2.41 -15.72 -2.46
CA VAL A 429 -1.66 -15.11 -1.36
C VAL A 429 -1.49 -16.08 -0.19
N GLN A 430 -0.27 -16.17 0.32
CA GLN A 430 0.11 -16.91 1.51
C GLN A 430 0.92 -16.00 2.44
N SER A 431 0.58 -15.99 3.72
CA SER A 431 1.35 -15.37 4.80
C SER A 431 1.92 -16.48 5.67
N GLU A 432 3.21 -16.40 6.01
CA GLU A 432 3.85 -17.37 6.92
C GLU A 432 3.33 -17.24 8.36
N ASP A 433 2.67 -16.13 8.70
CA ASP A 433 2.13 -15.86 10.03
C ASP A 433 0.76 -16.52 10.25
N THR A 434 0.01 -16.82 9.18
CA THR A 434 -1.35 -17.33 9.29
C THR A 434 -1.81 -18.03 8.01
N ASP A 435 -2.51 -19.15 8.18
CA ASP A 435 -3.24 -19.86 7.13
C ASP A 435 -4.76 -19.60 7.17
N LYS A 436 -5.23 -18.92 8.22
CA LYS A 436 -6.65 -18.60 8.45
C LYS A 436 -7.15 -17.52 7.51
N TYR A 437 -8.05 -17.89 6.60
CA TYR A 437 -8.68 -16.99 5.62
C TYR A 437 -9.20 -15.67 6.20
N GLU A 438 -9.82 -15.70 7.38
CA GLU A 438 -10.35 -14.50 8.04
C GLU A 438 -9.27 -13.47 8.39
N ASN A 439 -8.03 -13.88 8.63
CA ASN A 439 -6.92 -12.97 8.90
C ASN A 439 -6.44 -12.25 7.63
N TYR A 440 -6.57 -12.89 6.47
CA TYR A 440 -6.27 -12.28 5.17
C TYR A 440 -7.29 -11.19 4.88
N LEU A 441 -8.58 -11.51 5.03
CA LEU A 441 -9.65 -10.51 4.86
C LEU A 441 -9.49 -9.35 5.83
N LEU A 442 -9.16 -9.61 7.10
CA LEU A 442 -8.87 -8.55 8.07
C LEU A 442 -7.80 -7.60 7.52
N TYR A 443 -6.65 -8.13 7.08
CA TYR A 443 -5.58 -7.30 6.51
C TYR A 443 -6.02 -6.51 5.28
N TYR A 444 -6.68 -7.14 4.30
CA TYR A 444 -7.07 -6.44 3.07
C TYR A 444 -8.24 -5.46 3.24
N GLN A 445 -9.09 -5.63 4.26
CA GLN A 445 -10.19 -4.71 4.54
C GLN A 445 -9.75 -3.41 5.22
N ASN A 446 -8.70 -3.42 6.04
CA ASN A 446 -8.36 -2.27 6.88
C ASN A 446 -6.85 -2.02 7.05
N LYS A 447 -5.99 -2.81 6.41
CA LYS A 447 -4.53 -2.80 6.57
C LYS A 447 -4.09 -2.90 8.04
N ASN A 448 -4.89 -3.55 8.87
CA ASN A 448 -4.57 -3.80 10.27
C ASN A 448 -3.93 -5.19 10.41
N ASN A 449 -3.09 -5.35 11.44
CA ASN A 449 -2.19 -6.48 11.70
C ASN A 449 -0.83 -6.37 11.00
N ASN A 450 0.13 -5.74 11.68
CA ASN A 450 1.51 -5.59 11.21
C ASN A 450 2.19 -6.93 10.91
N SER A 451 1.77 -8.03 11.54
CA SER A 451 2.48 -9.30 11.38
C SER A 451 2.18 -9.96 10.02
N PHE A 452 0.92 -9.95 9.58
CA PHE A 452 0.50 -10.59 8.31
C PHE A 452 1.41 -10.26 7.13
N ALA A 453 1.77 -8.99 6.97
CA ALA A 453 2.57 -8.48 5.86
C ALA A 453 4.08 -8.71 6.01
N ASN A 454 4.55 -9.18 7.17
CA ASN A 454 5.96 -9.38 7.46
C ASN A 454 6.61 -10.47 6.61
N ASN A 455 5.84 -11.48 6.21
CA ASN A 455 6.36 -12.53 5.36
C ASN A 455 5.22 -13.08 4.50
N VAL A 456 5.18 -12.64 3.25
CA VAL A 456 4.12 -12.95 2.31
C VAL A 456 4.73 -13.52 1.03
N LYS A 457 4.16 -14.64 0.58
CA LYS A 457 4.42 -15.24 -0.71
C LYS A 457 3.18 -15.12 -1.57
N ASN A 458 3.37 -14.90 -2.86
CA ASN A 458 2.28 -14.97 -3.80
C ASN A 458 2.68 -15.69 -5.10
N TYR A 459 1.66 -16.21 -5.78
CA TYR A 459 1.73 -16.40 -7.23
C TYR A 459 0.87 -15.34 -7.88
N HIS A 460 1.44 -14.63 -8.84
CA HIS A 460 0.73 -13.71 -9.71
C HIS A 460 0.53 -14.38 -11.08
N ILE A 461 -0.72 -14.55 -11.47
CA ILE A 461 -1.11 -15.19 -12.73
C ILE A 461 -1.93 -14.16 -13.50
N SER A 462 -1.47 -13.72 -14.66
CA SER A 462 -2.17 -12.69 -15.44
C SER A 462 -2.34 -13.08 -16.88
N ILE A 463 -3.44 -12.65 -17.46
CA ILE A 463 -3.74 -12.69 -18.90
C ILE A 463 -4.12 -11.29 -19.37
N LYS A 464 -3.41 -10.80 -20.39
CA LYS A 464 -3.63 -9.47 -20.98
C LYS A 464 -3.92 -9.60 -22.46
N LYS A 465 -4.99 -8.96 -22.94
CA LYS A 465 -5.40 -8.94 -24.35
C LYS A 465 -4.78 -7.79 -25.13
#